data_AF-A0A2J4QCF7-F1
#
_entry.id   AF-A0A2J4QCF7-F1
#
_cell.length_a   1.000
_cell.length_b   1.000
_cell.length_c   1.000
_cell.angle_alpha   90.00
_cell.angle_beta   90.00
_cell.angle_gamma   90.00
#
_symmetry.space_group_name_H-M   'P 1'
#
loop_
_entity.id
_entity.type
_entity.pdbx_description
1 polymer ?
#
loop_
_entity_poly.entity_id
_entity_poly.type
_entity_poly.pdbx_seq_one_letter_code
_entity_poly.pdbx_strand_id
1 'polypeptide(L)'
;WNYFESVDNPTNKQFVADYRAYAKAHKLPNADTVVTNDPMEATWVGLHMWAQAVTKAGTTDVDKVREAMAGQTFKAPSGFTLTMDATNHHLHKPVMIGEIESNGQFNVVWQTEEPVRAQPWSPWIAGNDKKPDHPVKTVSN
;
A
#
# COMPACT_ATOMS: atom_id res chain seq x y z
N TRP A 1 2.49 3.14 -11.04
CA TRP A 1 1.56 2.79 -9.95
C TRP A 1 2.17 1.65 -9.13
N ASN A 2 1.71 1.35 -7.90
CA ASN A 2 2.17 0.17 -7.16
C ASN A 2 1.16 -0.99 -7.19
N TYR A 3 0.00 -0.77 -7.81
CA TYR A 3 -1.07 -1.74 -7.99
C TYR A 3 -1.93 -1.37 -9.22
N PHE A 4 -2.44 -2.39 -9.90
CA PHE A 4 -3.49 -2.29 -10.91
C PHE A 4 -4.53 -3.39 -10.64
N GLU A 5 -5.82 -3.13 -10.84
CA GLU A 5 -6.87 -4.15 -10.68
C GLU A 5 -6.65 -5.38 -11.56
N SER A 6 -5.99 -5.21 -12.71
CA SER A 6 -5.73 -6.26 -13.69
C SER A 6 -4.68 -7.30 -13.28
N VAL A 7 -3.94 -7.11 -12.18
CA VAL A 7 -2.89 -8.06 -11.77
C VAL A 7 -3.49 -9.43 -11.45
N ASP A 8 -2.98 -10.49 -12.11
CA ASP A 8 -3.56 -11.82 -11.98
C ASP A 8 -2.92 -12.61 -10.83
N ASN A 9 -3.51 -12.52 -9.65
CA ASN A 9 -3.16 -13.36 -8.52
C ASN A 9 -4.37 -13.63 -7.60
N PRO A 10 -4.34 -14.68 -6.76
CA PRO A 10 -5.48 -15.04 -5.90
C PRO A 10 -5.87 -13.94 -4.90
N THR A 11 -4.90 -13.25 -4.31
CA THR A 11 -5.15 -12.18 -3.33
C THR A 11 -5.88 -11.00 -3.97
N ASN A 12 -5.50 -10.63 -5.19
CA ASN A 12 -6.19 -9.58 -5.93
C ASN A 12 -7.62 -9.99 -6.32
N LYS A 13 -7.79 -11.21 -6.85
CA LYS A 13 -9.11 -11.72 -7.23
C LYS A 13 -10.09 -11.67 -6.05
N GLN A 14 -9.62 -12.03 -4.85
CA GLN A 14 -10.41 -11.93 -3.63
C GLN A 14 -10.74 -10.48 -3.29
N PHE A 15 -9.75 -9.59 -3.25
CA PHE A 15 -9.94 -8.17 -2.95
C PHE A 15 -10.96 -7.48 -3.87
N VAL A 16 -10.86 -7.73 -5.19
CA VAL A 16 -11.79 -7.19 -6.19
C VAL A 16 -13.19 -7.78 -6.02
N ALA A 17 -13.29 -9.09 -5.76
CA ALA A 17 -14.58 -9.75 -5.52
C ALA A 17 -15.27 -9.20 -4.27
N ASP A 18 -14.54 -9.02 -3.17
CA ASP A 18 -15.05 -8.48 -1.92
C ASP A 18 -15.52 -7.04 -2.08
N TYR A 19 -14.76 -6.20 -2.79
CA TYR A 19 -15.17 -4.83 -3.06
C TYR A 19 -16.42 -4.76 -3.94
N ARG A 20 -16.51 -5.58 -4.99
CA ARG A 20 -17.72 -5.66 -5.84
C ARG A 20 -18.93 -6.15 -5.06
N ALA A 21 -18.76 -7.14 -4.18
CA ALA A 21 -19.83 -7.63 -3.31
C ALA A 21 -20.30 -6.54 -2.33
N TYR A 22 -19.36 -5.82 -1.71
CA TYR A 22 -19.64 -4.68 -0.84
C TYR A 22 -20.40 -3.57 -1.58
N ALA A 23 -19.93 -3.19 -2.77
CA ALA A 23 -20.55 -2.14 -3.58
C ALA A 23 -22.01 -2.46 -3.92
N LYS A 24 -22.30 -3.71 -4.28
CA LYS A 24 -23.68 -4.19 -4.53
C LYS A 24 -24.52 -4.20 -3.27
N ALA A 25 -24.01 -4.74 -2.16
CA ALA A 25 -24.74 -4.81 -0.90
C ALA A 25 -25.12 -3.42 -0.36
N HIS A 26 -24.24 -2.44 -0.55
CA HIS A 26 -24.43 -1.06 -0.09
C HIS A 26 -25.00 -0.11 -1.14
N LYS A 27 -25.37 -0.61 -2.33
CA LYS A 27 -25.93 0.18 -3.43
C LYS A 27 -25.09 1.41 -3.77
N LEU A 28 -23.76 1.23 -3.80
CA LEU A 28 -22.86 2.31 -4.16
C LEU A 28 -23.11 2.76 -5.62
N PRO A 29 -22.83 4.02 -5.96
CA PRO A 29 -22.84 4.45 -7.35
C PRO A 29 -21.99 3.53 -8.23
N ASN A 30 -22.49 3.16 -9.40
CA ASN A 30 -21.82 2.27 -10.35
C ASN A 30 -21.51 0.86 -9.81
N ALA A 31 -22.27 0.33 -8.83
CA ALA A 31 -22.04 -0.98 -8.21
C ALA A 31 -21.75 -2.14 -9.18
N ASP A 32 -22.33 -2.12 -10.38
CA ASP A 32 -22.13 -3.15 -11.40
C ASP A 32 -20.83 -3.00 -12.20
N THR A 33 -20.21 -1.82 -12.16
CA THR A 33 -19.00 -1.46 -12.93
C THR A 33 -17.89 -0.86 -12.06
N VAL A 34 -17.98 -0.99 -10.73
CA VAL A 34 -16.94 -0.50 -9.82
C VAL A 34 -15.58 -1.16 -10.10
N VAL A 35 -14.53 -0.37 -9.93
CA VAL A 35 -13.13 -0.77 -10.06
C VAL A 35 -12.38 -0.50 -8.77
N THR A 36 -11.33 -1.27 -8.50
CA THR A 36 -10.34 -0.97 -7.47
C THR A 36 -9.19 -0.15 -8.05
N ASN A 37 -8.52 0.61 -7.20
CA ASN A 37 -7.32 1.37 -7.57
C ASN A 37 -6.29 1.28 -6.44
N ASP A 38 -5.09 1.78 -6.69
CA ASP A 38 -3.97 1.70 -5.75
C ASP A 38 -4.19 2.49 -4.46
N PRO A 39 -4.82 3.68 -4.41
CA PRO A 39 -5.22 4.28 -3.13
C PRO A 39 -6.12 3.37 -2.27
N MET A 40 -7.05 2.64 -2.90
CA MET A 40 -7.89 1.66 -2.21
C MET A 40 -7.06 0.47 -1.70
N GLU A 41 -6.15 -0.06 -2.52
CA GLU A 41 -5.22 -1.12 -2.10
C GLU A 41 -4.33 -0.66 -0.94
N ALA A 42 -3.76 0.54 -1.02
CA ALA A 42 -2.90 1.10 0.00
C ALA A 42 -3.66 1.31 1.32
N THR A 43 -4.92 1.73 1.24
CA THR A 43 -5.79 1.86 2.42
C THR A 43 -6.11 0.50 3.03
N TRP A 44 -6.43 -0.49 2.19
CA TRP A 44 -6.69 -1.87 2.62
C TRP A 44 -5.48 -2.44 3.35
N VAL A 45 -4.29 -2.35 2.75
CA VAL A 45 -3.02 -2.78 3.36
C VAL A 45 -2.77 -2.03 4.67
N GLY A 46 -2.87 -0.69 4.66
CA GLY A 46 -2.58 0.15 5.82
C GLY A 46 -3.46 -0.17 7.03
N LEU A 47 -4.77 -0.37 6.83
CA LEU A 47 -5.69 -0.75 7.91
C LEU A 47 -5.40 -2.13 8.48
N HIS A 48 -5.05 -3.11 7.63
CA HIS A 48 -4.70 -4.45 8.09
C HIS A 48 -3.38 -4.47 8.86
N MET A 49 -2.36 -3.76 8.39
CA MET A 49 -1.09 -3.63 9.12
C MET A 49 -1.29 -2.88 10.45
N TRP A 50 -2.10 -1.81 10.47
CA TRP A 50 -2.45 -1.15 11.72
C TRP A 50 -3.14 -2.11 12.71
N ALA A 51 -4.10 -2.91 12.24
CA ALA A 51 -4.75 -3.91 13.09
C ALA A 51 -3.76 -4.95 13.63
N GLN A 52 -2.84 -5.43 12.78
CA GLN A 52 -1.74 -6.32 13.20
C GLN A 52 -0.84 -5.67 14.27
N ALA A 53 -0.54 -4.38 14.15
CA ALA A 53 0.24 -3.64 15.14
C ALA A 53 -0.48 -3.48 16.46
N VAL A 54 -1.78 -3.18 16.42
CA VAL A 54 -2.63 -3.15 17.63
C VAL A 54 -2.62 -4.51 18.32
N THR A 55 -2.79 -5.61 17.57
CA THR A 55 -2.73 -6.97 18.12
C THR A 55 -1.36 -7.28 18.73
N LYS A 56 -0.27 -6.94 18.03
CA LYS A 56 1.11 -7.15 18.51
C LYS A 56 1.42 -6.31 19.76
N ALA A 57 0.94 -5.08 19.82
CA ALA A 57 1.15 -4.17 20.94
C ALA A 57 0.24 -4.50 22.15
N GLY A 58 -0.87 -5.20 21.93
CA GLY A 58 -1.89 -5.47 22.95
C GLY A 58 -2.66 -4.20 23.38
N THR A 59 -2.63 -3.14 22.58
CA THR A 59 -3.20 -1.83 22.92
C THR A 59 -3.40 -0.98 21.67
N THR A 60 -4.24 0.05 21.79
CA THR A 60 -4.43 1.10 20.77
C THR A 60 -3.66 2.38 21.08
N ASP A 61 -2.78 2.37 22.09
CA ASP A 61 -1.87 3.48 22.38
C ASP A 61 -0.97 3.81 21.18
N VAL A 62 -0.96 5.09 20.78
CA VAL A 62 -0.35 5.54 19.51
C VAL A 62 1.14 5.22 19.45
N ASP A 63 1.88 5.49 20.53
CA ASP A 63 3.33 5.32 20.53
C ASP A 63 3.70 3.83 20.49
N LYS A 64 2.98 2.99 21.25
CA LYS A 64 3.18 1.53 21.24
C LYS A 64 2.79 0.89 19.90
N VAL A 65 1.67 1.31 19.30
CA VAL A 65 1.25 0.82 17.98
C VAL A 65 2.27 1.23 16.91
N ARG A 66 2.75 2.47 16.97
CA ARG A 66 3.78 2.98 16.05
C ARG A 66 5.06 2.14 16.12
N GLU A 67 5.54 1.80 17.32
CA GLU A 67 6.68 0.90 17.48
C GLU A 67 6.39 -0.51 16.95
N ALA A 68 5.18 -1.02 17.17
CA ALA A 68 4.78 -2.35 16.71
C ALA A 68 4.60 -2.45 15.18
N MET A 69 4.39 -1.33 14.49
CA MET A 69 4.29 -1.25 13.02
C MET A 69 5.63 -1.54 12.32
N ALA A 70 6.76 -1.18 12.94
CA ALA A 70 8.08 -1.37 12.34
C ALA A 70 8.34 -2.85 12.00
N GLY A 71 8.74 -3.09 10.75
CA GLY A 71 9.09 -4.42 10.25
C GLY A 71 7.90 -5.36 9.99
N GLN A 72 6.66 -4.88 10.09
CA GLN A 72 5.51 -5.72 9.72
C GLN A 72 5.48 -6.03 8.24
N THR A 73 4.89 -7.18 7.91
CA THR A 73 4.75 -7.66 6.53
C THR A 73 3.29 -7.96 6.20
N PHE A 74 2.87 -7.66 4.98
CA PHE A 74 1.51 -7.95 4.51
C PHE A 74 1.50 -8.47 3.08
N LYS A 75 0.78 -9.58 2.83
CA LYS A 75 0.56 -10.12 1.47
C LYS A 75 -0.53 -9.29 0.79
N ALA A 76 -0.13 -8.41 -0.12
CA ALA A 76 -1.00 -7.40 -0.69
C ALA A 76 -1.69 -7.84 -1.99
N PRO A 77 -2.82 -7.20 -2.37
CA PRO A 77 -3.46 -7.42 -3.66
C PRO A 77 -2.54 -7.22 -4.87
N SER A 78 -1.48 -6.41 -4.75
CA SER A 78 -0.44 -6.29 -5.79
C SER A 78 0.28 -7.59 -6.12
N GLY A 79 0.13 -8.66 -5.32
CA GLY A 79 0.83 -9.93 -5.48
C GLY A 79 2.17 -9.99 -4.74
N PHE A 80 2.60 -8.87 -4.16
CA PHE A 80 3.84 -8.75 -3.40
C PHE A 80 3.58 -8.84 -1.90
N THR A 81 4.60 -9.26 -1.15
CA THR A 81 4.63 -9.06 0.30
C THR A 81 5.26 -7.70 0.58
N LEU A 82 4.46 -6.78 1.13
CA LEU A 82 4.89 -5.43 1.46
C LEU A 82 5.46 -5.41 2.88
N THR A 83 6.47 -4.57 3.11
CA THR A 83 7.15 -4.46 4.41
C THR A 83 7.13 -3.03 4.89
N MET A 84 6.69 -2.81 6.14
CA MET A 84 6.84 -1.52 6.80
C MET A 84 8.30 -1.33 7.16
N ASP A 85 8.93 -0.29 6.60
CA ASP A 85 10.32 0.00 6.88
C ASP A 85 10.52 0.27 8.38
N ALA A 86 11.55 -0.36 8.96
CA ALA A 86 11.80 -0.31 10.38
C ALA A 86 12.32 1.05 10.86
N THR A 87 12.83 1.89 9.97
CA THR A 87 13.46 3.17 10.33
C THR A 87 12.64 4.37 9.91
N ASN A 88 11.93 4.31 8.77
CA ASN A 88 11.27 5.48 8.18
C ASN A 88 9.73 5.44 8.12
N HIS A 89 9.08 4.36 8.56
CA HIS A 89 7.62 4.16 8.47
C HIS A 89 7.00 4.33 7.06
N HIS A 90 7.82 4.23 6.00
CA HIS A 90 7.31 4.11 4.64
C HIS A 90 7.25 2.63 4.25
N LEU A 91 6.41 2.31 3.27
CA LEU A 91 6.14 0.94 2.88
C LEU A 91 6.99 0.55 1.67
N HIS A 92 7.67 -0.58 1.76
CA HIS A 92 8.37 -1.18 0.62
C HIS A 92 7.32 -1.69 -0.37
N LYS A 93 7.28 -1.13 -1.57
CA LYS A 93 6.25 -1.44 -2.59
C LYS A 93 6.88 -1.78 -3.94
N PRO A 94 6.24 -2.64 -4.75
CA PRO A 94 6.65 -2.86 -6.12
C PRO A 94 6.42 -1.60 -6.96
N VAL A 95 7.14 -1.45 -8.06
CA VAL A 95 6.81 -0.45 -9.08
C VAL A 95 6.26 -1.18 -10.30
N MET A 96 5.13 -0.69 -10.82
CA MET A 96 4.50 -1.23 -12.02
C MET A 96 4.31 -0.10 -13.05
N ILE A 97 4.63 -0.41 -14.31
CA ILE A 97 4.34 0.40 -15.48
C ILE A 97 3.22 -0.30 -16.25
N GLY A 98 2.11 0.41 -16.45
CA GLY A 98 0.94 -0.10 -17.15
C GLY A 98 0.72 0.65 -18.46
N GLU A 99 0.36 -0.10 -19.51
CA GLU A 99 -0.21 0.42 -20.75
C GLU A 99 -1.73 0.46 -20.61
N ILE A 100 -2.35 1.57 -21.03
CA ILE A 100 -3.81 1.71 -20.95
C ILE A 100 -4.50 0.95 -22.07
N GLU A 101 -5.51 0.16 -21.72
CA GLU A 101 -6.29 -0.65 -22.64
C GLU A 101 -7.60 0.04 -23.03
N SER A 102 -8.18 -0.36 -24.16
CA SER A 102 -9.44 0.22 -24.67
C SER A 102 -10.65 -0.01 -23.76
N ASN A 103 -10.56 -0.98 -22.85
CA ASN A 103 -11.57 -1.27 -21.84
C ASN A 103 -11.39 -0.47 -20.54
N GLY A 104 -10.45 0.49 -20.50
CA GLY A 104 -10.16 1.33 -19.34
C GLY A 104 -9.34 0.65 -18.23
N GLN A 105 -8.83 -0.55 -18.48
CA GLN A 105 -7.89 -1.25 -17.58
C GLN A 105 -6.44 -1.01 -18.01
N PHE A 106 -5.50 -1.58 -17.27
CA PHE A 106 -4.08 -1.49 -17.55
C PHE A 106 -3.48 -2.86 -17.81
N ASN A 107 -2.69 -3.00 -18.87
CA ASN A 107 -1.80 -4.14 -19.06
C ASN A 107 -0.45 -3.85 -18.41
N VAL A 108 0.05 -4.71 -17.53
CA VAL A 108 1.36 -4.51 -16.88
C VAL A 108 2.46 -4.90 -17.86
N VAL A 109 3.14 -3.90 -18.41
CA VAL A 109 4.21 -4.11 -19.41
C VAL A 109 5.60 -4.23 -18.76
N TRP A 110 5.73 -3.75 -17.52
CA TRP A 110 6.93 -3.91 -16.72
C TRP A 110 6.61 -3.79 -15.23
N GLN A 111 7.31 -4.57 -14.40
CA GLN A 111 7.29 -4.44 -12.95
C GLN A 111 8.65 -4.79 -12.35
N THR A 112 8.89 -4.35 -11.12
CA THR A 112 10.05 -4.78 -10.34
C THR A 112 9.94 -6.26 -9.97
N GLU A 113 11.07 -6.95 -9.83
CA GLU A 113 11.11 -8.36 -9.38
C GLU A 113 10.71 -8.50 -7.91
N GLU A 114 11.10 -7.52 -7.09
CA GLU A 114 10.87 -7.47 -5.65
C GLU A 114 10.37 -6.07 -5.25
N PRO A 115 9.80 -5.90 -4.03
CA PRO A 115 9.45 -4.59 -3.51
C PRO A 115 10.68 -3.69 -3.40
N VAL A 116 10.54 -2.43 -3.80
CA VAL A 116 11.59 -1.43 -3.65
C VAL A 116 11.58 -0.93 -2.21
N ARG A 117 12.75 -0.94 -1.54
CA ARG A 117 12.89 -0.31 -0.22
C ARG A 117 12.43 1.13 -0.29
N ALA A 118 11.58 1.54 0.64
CA ALA A 118 11.09 2.90 0.69
C ALA A 118 12.20 3.88 1.06
N GLN A 119 12.38 4.89 0.22
CA GLN A 119 13.27 6.04 0.46
C GLN A 119 12.43 7.31 0.32
N PRO A 120 12.12 8.01 1.43
CA PRO A 120 11.28 9.21 1.38
C PRO A 120 11.93 10.36 0.62
N TRP A 121 13.26 10.36 0.54
CA TRP A 121 14.04 11.41 -0.10
C TRP A 121 14.86 10.83 -1.25
N SER A 122 14.54 11.25 -2.47
CA SER A 122 15.30 10.85 -3.66
C SER A 122 16.73 11.43 -3.59
N PRO A 123 17.78 10.62 -3.81
CA PRO A 123 19.16 11.12 -3.82
C PRO A 123 19.47 12.01 -5.05
N TRP A 124 18.57 12.03 -6.03
CA TRP A 124 18.73 12.77 -7.28
C TRP A 124 18.18 14.21 -7.23
N ILE A 125 17.57 14.60 -6.10
CA ILE A 125 17.01 15.94 -5.91
C ILE A 125 17.93 16.72 -4.95
N ALA A 126 18.44 17.87 -5.42
CA ALA A 126 19.30 18.73 -4.62
C ALA A 126 18.63 19.13 -3.29
N GLY A 127 19.37 19.01 -2.17
CA GLY A 127 18.89 19.33 -0.83
C GLY A 127 18.32 18.15 -0.04
N ASN A 128 18.14 16.98 -0.67
CA ASN A 128 17.69 15.76 0.01
C ASN A 128 18.80 15.04 0.77
N ASP A 129 20.06 15.30 0.44
CA ASP A 129 21.25 14.72 1.06
C ASP A 129 21.33 14.94 2.58
N LYS A 130 20.65 15.98 3.08
CA LYS A 130 20.63 16.36 4.50
C LYS A 130 19.37 15.89 5.23
N LYS A 131 18.42 15.27 4.52
CA LYS A 131 17.16 14.84 5.10
C LYS A 131 17.32 13.46 5.75
N PRO A 132 16.83 13.26 6.98
CA PRO A 132 16.94 11.97 7.65
C PRO A 132 16.01 10.92 7.02
N ASP A 133 16.48 9.68 6.99
CA ASP A 133 15.71 8.48 6.63
C ASP A 133 14.97 7.89 7.85
N HIS A 134 14.49 8.75 8.73
CA HIS A 134 13.65 8.40 9.88
C HIS A 134 12.71 9.56 10.23
N PRO A 135 11.55 9.30 10.87
CA PRO A 135 10.62 10.36 11.23
C PRO A 135 11.29 11.32 12.22
N VAL A 136 11.20 12.62 11.92
CA VAL A 136 11.64 13.68 12.83
C VAL A 136 10.40 14.27 13.47
N LYS A 137 10.32 14.26 14.81
CA LYS A 137 9.32 15.07 15.50
C LYS A 137 9.65 16.53 15.25
N THR A 138 8.78 17.23 14.52
CA THR A 138 8.82 18.68 14.49
C THR A 138 8.43 19.18 15.87
N VAL A 139 9.30 19.97 16.48
CA VAL A 139 8.93 20.76 17.66
C VAL A 139 7.97 21.82 17.15
N SER A 140 6.69 21.67 17.47
CA SER A 140 5.72 22.74 17.30
C SER A 140 6.17 23.90 18.19
N ASN A 141 6.49 25.04 17.60
CA ASN A 141 6.65 26.29 18.34
C ASN A 141 5.31 26.74 18.94
#